data_AF-A0A125YYG5-F1
#
_entry.id   AF-A0A125YYG5-F1
#
_cell.length_a   1.000
_cell.length_b   1.000
_cell.length_c   1.000
_cell.angle_alpha   90.00
_cell.angle_beta   90.00
_cell.angle_gamma   90.00
#
_symmetry.space_group_name_H-M   'P 1'
#
loop_
_entity.id
_entity.type
_entity.pdbx_description
1 polymer ?
#
loop_
_entity_poly.entity_id
_entity_poly.type
_entity_poly.pdbx_seq_one_letter_code
_entity_poly.pdbx_strand_id
1 'polypeptide(L)'
;MARVCRVAVGVRQQLAASVVAGLLVTLLTDVDASPVNALPPDRAESTVPTCDEGQEMTITLSPEKNAASFMCGTAIGNISPPLRPAKEGFEAFVDEAATTVVRFHSPDVQLIEENNVYTVTAGIFPPVGGTWYLFCLEPGIGSAAVNTVKKKCRVEVVIKGTSIIPQQCTTVGGSVDLRIRGPGYAVTFGCGLSFPQLDPPLSGKEVYVGRECSEKQQLSALVPSAALEVGPAGQLYTLFVDKLPPVGRLLCYKCVNDLTAACKALIAVPPSAEEVATTVASTSTFGPSSDATIALHSSSSYLLIAVVFLLRLM
;
A
#
# COMPACT_ATOMS: atom_id res chain seq x y z
N MET A 1 19.86 43.67 22.96
CA MET A 1 21.14 43.58 23.70
C MET A 1 21.54 42.12 23.79
N ALA A 2 22.72 41.82 23.26
CA ALA A 2 23.20 40.49 22.93
C ALA A 2 23.68 39.72 24.16
N ARG A 3 23.36 38.41 24.24
CA ARG A 3 24.22 37.43 24.89
C ARG A 3 24.33 36.19 24.02
N VAL A 4 25.52 36.06 23.46
CA VAL A 4 26.06 34.95 22.70
C VAL A 4 26.49 33.87 23.69
N CYS A 5 25.96 32.66 23.55
CA CYS A 5 26.54 31.46 24.17
C CYS A 5 26.88 30.48 23.04
N ARG A 6 28.14 30.50 22.62
CA ARG A 6 28.78 29.43 21.86
C ARG A 6 29.18 28.34 22.85
N VAL A 7 28.74 27.11 22.62
CA VAL A 7 29.37 25.92 23.19
C VAL A 7 29.86 25.08 22.02
N ALA A 8 31.18 24.99 21.90
CA ALA A 8 31.89 24.12 20.98
C ALA A 8 32.55 23.01 21.81
N VAL A 9 32.14 21.77 21.59
CA VAL A 9 32.85 20.54 21.98
C VAL A 9 32.49 19.56 20.85
N GLY A 10 33.38 19.07 19.99
CA GLY A 10 34.76 18.69 20.23
C GLY A 10 34.83 17.18 20.45
N VAL A 11 34.40 16.36 19.50
CA VAL A 11 34.61 14.90 19.53
C VAL A 11 35.32 14.48 18.25
N ARG A 12 36.64 14.31 18.37
CA ARG A 12 37.47 13.53 17.44
C ARG A 12 37.16 12.06 17.66
N GLN A 13 36.57 11.39 16.69
CA GLN A 13 36.50 9.93 16.69
C GLN A 13 37.66 9.40 15.84
N GLN A 14 38.66 8.86 16.53
CA GLN A 14 39.87 8.28 15.95
C GLN A 14 39.53 6.99 15.20
N LEU A 15 40.21 6.83 14.06
CA LEU A 15 40.36 5.59 13.32
C LEU A 15 40.95 4.49 14.22
N ALA A 16 40.34 3.31 14.19
CA ALA A 16 41.01 2.05 14.51
C ALA A 16 40.88 1.13 13.29
N ALA A 17 41.93 1.11 12.47
CA ALA A 17 42.13 0.09 11.45
C ALA A 17 42.71 -1.15 12.14
N SER A 18 41.91 -2.20 12.29
CA SER A 18 42.41 -3.53 12.68
C SER A 18 42.66 -4.35 11.42
N VAL A 19 43.91 -4.34 10.97
CA VAL A 19 44.45 -5.32 10.03
C VAL A 19 44.67 -6.62 10.80
N VAL A 20 43.77 -7.58 10.63
CA VAL A 20 43.99 -8.96 11.10
C VAL A 20 44.38 -9.78 9.88
N ALA A 21 45.69 -10.00 9.75
CA ALA A 21 46.27 -11.01 8.87
C ALA A 21 45.99 -12.39 9.49
N GLY A 22 44.90 -13.03 9.05
CA GLY A 22 44.52 -14.39 9.42
C GLY A 22 45.10 -15.40 8.43
N LEU A 23 46.05 -16.19 8.93
CA LEU A 23 46.79 -17.23 8.26
C LEU A 23 45.90 -18.36 7.72
N LEU A 24 46.22 -18.77 6.49
CA LEU A 24 45.75 -19.94 5.76
C LEU A 24 45.87 -21.24 6.59
N VAL A 25 44.77 -21.99 6.75
CA VAL A 25 44.80 -23.45 7.00
C VAL A 25 43.75 -24.08 6.11
N THR A 26 44.20 -24.57 4.96
CA THR A 26 43.48 -25.49 4.07
C THR A 26 43.49 -26.89 4.68
N LEU A 27 42.34 -27.35 5.16
CA LEU A 27 42.07 -28.78 5.38
C LEU A 27 41.08 -29.24 4.29
N LEU A 28 41.64 -29.93 3.31
CA LEU A 28 40.91 -30.73 2.33
C LEU A 28 40.44 -32.01 3.04
N THR A 29 39.13 -32.19 3.16
CA THR A 29 38.54 -33.51 3.41
C THR A 29 37.79 -33.92 2.16
N ASP A 30 38.32 -34.93 1.47
CA ASP A 30 37.67 -35.65 0.39
C ASP A 30 36.30 -36.16 0.83
N VAL A 31 35.25 -35.65 0.19
CA VAL A 31 33.91 -36.22 0.26
C VAL A 31 33.62 -36.83 -1.10
N ASP A 32 33.42 -38.15 -1.09
CA ASP A 32 33.06 -39.01 -2.21
C ASP A 32 31.98 -38.39 -3.10
N ALA A 33 32.39 -38.05 -4.33
CA ALA A 33 31.52 -37.57 -5.38
C ALA A 33 30.79 -38.77 -6.02
N SER A 34 29.52 -38.97 -5.68
CA SER A 34 28.60 -39.74 -6.54
C SER A 34 28.37 -38.97 -7.85
N PRO A 35 28.41 -39.63 -9.02
CA PRO A 35 28.10 -39.00 -10.29
C PRO A 35 26.58 -38.76 -10.38
N VAL A 36 26.14 -37.62 -9.87
CA VAL A 36 24.82 -37.08 -10.23
C VAL A 36 24.94 -36.62 -11.68
N ASN A 37 24.19 -37.27 -12.58
CA ASN A 37 23.99 -36.81 -13.94
C ASN A 37 23.48 -35.36 -13.91
N ALA A 38 24.40 -34.41 -14.04
CA ALA A 38 24.10 -33.01 -14.20
C ALA A 38 23.40 -32.86 -15.56
N LEU A 39 22.08 -32.70 -15.52
CA LEU A 39 21.33 -32.17 -16.66
C LEU A 39 22.00 -30.84 -17.07
N PRO A 40 22.26 -30.63 -18.38
CA PRO A 40 22.79 -29.37 -18.85
C PRO A 40 21.88 -28.23 -18.38
N PRO A 41 22.43 -27.09 -17.91
CA PRO A 41 21.60 -25.94 -17.62
C PRO A 41 20.93 -25.52 -18.92
N ASP A 42 19.63 -25.78 -19.02
CA ASP A 42 18.78 -25.22 -20.06
C ASP A 42 18.95 -23.71 -20.00
N ARG A 43 19.85 -23.19 -20.84
CA ARG A 43 19.89 -21.79 -21.23
C ARG A 43 18.63 -21.56 -22.04
N ALA A 44 17.51 -21.38 -21.33
CA ALA A 44 16.35 -20.74 -21.90
C ALA A 44 16.84 -19.40 -22.43
N GLU A 45 16.93 -19.31 -23.76
CA GLU A 45 17.22 -18.07 -24.46
C GLU A 45 16.12 -17.09 -24.06
N SER A 46 16.45 -16.23 -23.09
CA SER A 46 15.50 -15.34 -22.42
C SER A 46 15.05 -14.28 -23.42
N THR A 47 14.06 -14.63 -24.22
CA THR A 47 13.44 -13.74 -25.19
C THR A 47 12.76 -12.61 -24.44
N VAL A 48 13.08 -11.37 -24.79
CA VAL A 48 12.48 -10.20 -24.15
C VAL A 48 10.99 -10.14 -24.55
N PRO A 49 10.05 -10.08 -23.60
CA PRO A 49 8.63 -10.02 -23.92
C PRO A 49 8.29 -8.73 -24.66
N THR A 50 7.42 -8.81 -25.66
CA THR A 50 6.95 -7.68 -26.46
C THR A 50 5.48 -7.38 -26.14
N CYS A 51 5.16 -6.10 -25.99
CA CYS A 51 3.82 -5.56 -25.74
C CYS A 51 3.21 -5.11 -27.07
N ASP A 52 2.37 -5.95 -27.69
CA ASP A 52 1.70 -5.64 -28.97
C ASP A 52 0.36 -4.94 -28.79
N GLU A 53 -0.18 -4.37 -29.87
CA GLU A 53 -1.44 -3.62 -29.84
C GLU A 53 -2.60 -4.42 -29.22
N GLY A 54 -3.30 -3.79 -28.28
CA GLY A 54 -4.46 -4.39 -27.60
C GLY A 54 -4.08 -5.41 -26.53
N GLN A 55 -2.79 -5.66 -26.31
CA GLN A 55 -2.33 -6.53 -25.23
C GLN A 55 -2.18 -5.79 -23.91
N GLU A 56 -2.10 -6.59 -22.86
CA GLU A 56 -1.73 -6.17 -21.53
C GLU A 56 -0.65 -7.12 -21.02
N MET A 57 0.39 -6.59 -20.40
CA MET A 57 1.45 -7.39 -19.81
C MET A 57 1.79 -6.87 -18.42
N THR A 58 2.24 -7.78 -17.55
CA THR A 58 2.67 -7.46 -16.20
C THR A 58 4.15 -7.79 -16.04
N ILE A 59 4.93 -6.81 -15.59
CA ILE A 59 6.31 -7.01 -15.15
C ILE A 59 6.39 -6.83 -13.63
N THR A 60 7.09 -7.73 -12.97
CA THR A 60 7.22 -7.73 -11.51
C THR A 60 8.68 -7.56 -11.11
N LEU A 61 8.92 -6.57 -10.26
CA LEU A 61 10.18 -6.32 -9.57
C LEU A 61 10.06 -6.77 -8.11
N SER A 62 11.10 -7.43 -7.60
CA SER A 62 11.22 -7.85 -6.21
C SER A 62 12.68 -7.78 -5.75
N PRO A 63 12.96 -7.90 -4.44
CA PRO A 63 14.33 -7.97 -3.94
C PRO A 63 15.19 -9.07 -4.60
N GLU A 64 14.57 -10.16 -5.05
CA GLU A 64 15.23 -11.28 -5.74
C GLU A 64 15.36 -11.06 -7.26
N LYS A 65 14.44 -10.27 -7.83
CA LYS A 65 14.39 -9.94 -9.26
C LYS A 65 14.22 -8.43 -9.41
N ASN A 66 15.33 -7.72 -9.34
CA ASN A 66 15.35 -6.26 -9.30
C ASN A 66 15.39 -5.56 -10.67
N ALA A 67 15.34 -6.34 -11.75
CA ALA A 67 15.26 -5.83 -13.11
C ALA A 67 14.26 -6.65 -13.95
N ALA A 68 13.57 -5.96 -14.85
CA ALA A 68 12.71 -6.57 -15.86
C ALA A 68 12.75 -5.75 -17.15
N SER A 69 12.76 -6.45 -18.29
CA SER A 69 12.81 -5.83 -19.60
C SER A 69 11.59 -6.18 -20.42
N PHE A 70 11.16 -5.26 -21.28
CA PHE A 70 10.11 -5.47 -22.26
C PHE A 70 10.37 -4.61 -23.50
N MET A 71 9.68 -4.92 -24.59
CA MET A 71 9.69 -4.12 -25.82
C MET A 71 8.29 -3.63 -26.13
N CYS A 72 8.16 -2.45 -26.75
CA CYS A 72 6.92 -2.06 -27.38
C CYS A 72 6.86 -2.64 -28.81
N GLY A 73 5.68 -3.12 -29.22
CA GLY A 73 5.47 -3.60 -30.59
C GLY A 73 5.74 -2.51 -31.63
N THR A 74 6.15 -2.90 -32.84
CA THR A 74 6.59 -1.97 -33.89
C THR A 74 5.54 -0.94 -34.32
N ALA A 75 4.24 -1.28 -34.19
CA ALA A 75 3.13 -0.36 -34.48
C ALA A 75 2.91 0.70 -33.38
N ILE A 76 3.39 0.44 -32.17
CA ILE A 76 3.14 1.24 -30.96
C ILE A 76 4.44 1.50 -30.19
N GLY A 77 5.51 1.86 -30.91
CA GLY A 77 6.87 1.95 -30.37
C GLY A 77 7.13 3.09 -29.37
N ASN A 78 6.18 3.98 -29.11
CA ASN A 78 6.39 5.10 -28.20
C ASN A 78 5.88 4.77 -26.79
N ILE A 79 6.74 4.91 -25.78
CA ILE A 79 6.35 4.75 -24.38
C ILE A 79 5.73 6.04 -23.80
N SER A 80 4.69 5.88 -22.97
CA SER A 80 4.06 6.94 -22.21
C SER A 80 3.95 6.55 -20.71
N PRO A 81 4.35 7.44 -19.79
CA PRO A 81 4.92 8.78 -20.02
C PRO A 81 6.27 8.73 -20.77
N PRO A 82 6.65 9.80 -21.49
CA PRO A 82 7.90 9.82 -22.24
C PRO A 82 9.10 9.72 -21.30
N LEU A 83 10.15 9.05 -21.77
CA LEU A 83 11.38 8.88 -20.99
C LEU A 83 12.01 10.24 -20.69
N ARG A 84 12.56 10.33 -19.48
CA ARG A 84 13.37 11.46 -19.03
C ARG A 84 14.81 11.02 -18.82
N PRO A 85 15.76 11.96 -18.76
CA PRO A 85 17.13 11.63 -18.36
C PRO A 85 17.12 10.90 -17.01
N ALA A 86 17.88 9.81 -16.88
CA ALA A 86 17.85 8.92 -15.71
C ALA A 86 17.99 9.63 -14.35
N LYS A 87 18.65 10.79 -14.32
CA LYS A 87 18.85 11.61 -13.11
C LYS A 87 17.57 12.27 -12.59
N GLU A 88 16.57 12.46 -13.43
CA GLU A 88 15.29 13.09 -13.06
C GLU A 88 14.28 12.08 -12.49
N GLY A 89 14.64 10.79 -12.50
CA GLY A 89 13.76 9.72 -12.12
C GLY A 89 12.84 9.28 -13.25
N PHE A 90 11.84 8.50 -12.89
CA PHE A 90 10.93 7.83 -13.82
C PHE A 90 9.50 8.30 -13.56
N GLU A 91 8.70 8.46 -14.60
CA GLU A 91 7.28 8.82 -14.50
C GLU A 91 6.41 7.66 -14.96
N ALA A 92 5.33 7.38 -14.23
CA ALA A 92 4.36 6.36 -14.57
C ALA A 92 2.95 6.80 -14.18
N PHE A 93 1.94 6.07 -14.63
CA PHE A 93 0.56 6.28 -14.19
C PHE A 93 0.26 5.43 -12.95
N VAL A 94 -0.48 5.96 -11.97
CA VAL A 94 -0.95 5.17 -10.81
C VAL A 94 -2.30 4.49 -11.06
N ASP A 95 -2.96 4.84 -12.15
CA ASP A 95 -4.27 4.33 -12.53
C ASP A 95 -4.26 3.70 -13.92
N GLU A 96 -5.08 2.67 -14.09
CA GLU A 96 -5.25 1.95 -15.36
C GLU A 96 -5.79 2.82 -16.50
N ALA A 97 -6.49 3.91 -16.16
CA ALA A 97 -7.07 4.84 -17.12
C ALA A 97 -6.05 5.87 -17.64
N ALA A 98 -4.80 5.83 -17.14
CA ALA A 98 -3.72 6.73 -17.53
C ALA A 98 -4.05 8.21 -17.31
N THR A 99 -4.73 8.52 -16.22
CA THR A 99 -5.16 9.89 -15.90
C THR A 99 -4.20 10.62 -14.97
N THR A 100 -3.48 9.87 -14.13
CA THR A 100 -2.75 10.38 -12.98
C THR A 100 -1.28 9.97 -13.09
N VAL A 101 -0.43 10.91 -13.50
CA VAL A 101 1.03 10.70 -13.59
C VAL A 101 1.67 10.97 -12.24
N VAL A 102 2.56 10.07 -11.81
CA VAL A 102 3.43 10.25 -10.64
C VAL A 102 4.89 10.13 -11.03
N ARG A 103 5.76 10.73 -10.21
CA ARG A 103 7.22 10.68 -10.39
C ARG A 103 7.87 9.89 -9.27
N PHE A 104 8.77 8.99 -9.66
CA PHE A 104 9.70 8.29 -8.76
C PHE A 104 11.01 9.03 -8.72
N HIS A 105 11.61 9.12 -7.53
CA HIS A 105 12.92 9.73 -7.37
C HIS A 105 14.01 8.70 -7.69
N SER A 106 15.02 9.11 -8.45
CA SER A 106 16.24 8.33 -8.63
C SER A 106 17.06 8.36 -7.32
N PRO A 107 17.72 7.26 -6.91
CA PRO A 107 17.98 6.02 -7.66
C PRO A 107 16.97 4.88 -7.40
N ASP A 108 15.84 5.15 -6.75
CA ASP A 108 14.95 4.10 -6.24
C ASP A 108 14.44 3.20 -7.36
N VAL A 109 13.96 3.81 -8.45
CA VAL A 109 13.46 3.14 -9.66
C VAL A 109 13.94 3.89 -10.89
N GLN A 110 14.42 3.16 -11.90
CA GLN A 110 14.86 3.70 -13.18
C GLN A 110 14.22 2.96 -14.34
N LEU A 111 13.95 3.69 -15.42
CA LEU A 111 13.54 3.14 -16.70
C LEU A 111 14.55 3.60 -17.76
N ILE A 112 15.21 2.66 -18.41
CA ILE A 112 16.23 2.92 -19.42
C ILE A 112 15.80 2.27 -20.73
N GLU A 113 16.00 2.96 -21.84
CA GLU A 113 15.82 2.43 -23.18
C GLU A 113 17.18 2.23 -23.85
N GLU A 114 17.42 1.01 -24.34
CA GLU A 114 18.59 0.67 -25.13
C GLU A 114 18.17 -0.30 -26.24
N ASN A 115 18.46 0.02 -27.50
CA ASN A 115 18.09 -0.81 -28.66
C ASN A 115 16.60 -1.19 -28.71
N ASN A 116 15.69 -0.25 -28.40
CA ASN A 116 14.23 -0.44 -28.29
C ASN A 116 13.79 -1.43 -27.20
N VAL A 117 14.68 -1.75 -26.26
CA VAL A 117 14.36 -2.54 -25.07
C VAL A 117 14.26 -1.60 -23.88
N TYR A 118 13.09 -1.59 -23.26
CA TYR A 118 12.83 -0.85 -22.03
C TYR A 118 13.16 -1.75 -20.84
N THR A 119 14.10 -1.32 -19.99
CA THR A 119 14.48 -2.04 -18.78
C THR A 119 14.14 -1.21 -17.55
N VAL A 120 13.27 -1.76 -16.71
CA VAL A 120 12.94 -1.20 -15.39
C VAL A 120 13.87 -1.82 -14.37
N THR A 121 14.57 -1.00 -13.60
CA THR A 121 15.42 -1.45 -12.49
C THR A 121 15.00 -0.76 -11.19
N ALA A 122 15.11 -1.49 -10.08
CA ALA A 122 14.90 -0.95 -8.75
C ALA A 122 16.14 -1.19 -7.89
N GLY A 123 16.73 -0.11 -7.37
CA GLY A 123 17.90 -0.17 -6.49
C GLY A 123 17.52 -0.44 -5.04
N ILE A 124 16.41 0.13 -4.60
CA ILE A 124 15.89 0.02 -3.23
C ILE A 124 14.40 -0.32 -3.31
N PHE A 125 13.98 -1.32 -2.53
CA PHE A 125 12.59 -1.73 -2.45
C PHE A 125 11.93 -1.09 -1.22
N PRO A 126 10.76 -0.45 -1.39
CA PRO A 126 10.01 0.14 -0.27
C PRO A 126 9.51 -0.98 0.68
N PRO A 127 9.22 -0.68 1.96
CA PRO A 127 8.44 -1.57 2.81
C PRO A 127 7.10 -1.98 2.20
N VAL A 128 6.41 -1.04 1.55
CA VAL A 128 5.10 -1.26 0.95
C VAL A 128 5.21 -1.12 -0.57
N GLY A 129 4.78 -2.16 -1.28
CA GLY A 129 4.87 -2.18 -2.74
C GLY A 129 3.88 -1.24 -3.43
N GLY A 130 3.77 -1.39 -4.74
CA GLY A 130 2.75 -0.70 -5.52
C GLY A 130 2.65 -1.22 -6.95
N THR A 131 1.65 -0.71 -7.65
CA THR A 131 1.39 -0.98 -9.06
C THR A 131 1.32 0.34 -9.80
N TRP A 132 1.96 0.37 -10.97
CA TRP A 132 1.96 1.48 -11.90
C TRP A 132 1.78 1.00 -13.32
N TYR A 133 1.45 1.95 -14.19
CA TYR A 133 1.13 1.64 -15.57
C TYR A 133 1.99 2.48 -16.50
N LEU A 134 2.46 1.81 -17.53
CA LEU A 134 3.08 2.38 -18.72
C LEU A 134 2.27 1.97 -19.93
N PHE A 135 2.36 2.77 -20.99
CA PHE A 135 1.63 2.50 -22.22
C PHE A 135 2.55 2.60 -23.42
N CYS A 136 2.55 1.58 -24.26
CA CYS A 136 3.10 1.63 -25.61
C CYS A 136 2.01 2.21 -26.53
N LEU A 137 2.32 3.27 -27.27
CA LEU A 137 1.40 4.05 -28.08
C LEU A 137 1.92 4.23 -29.50
N GLU A 138 0.99 4.54 -30.42
CA GLU A 138 1.34 5.00 -31.75
C GLU A 138 2.22 6.28 -31.69
N PRO A 139 3.15 6.44 -32.65
CA PRO A 139 4.00 7.63 -32.70
C PRO A 139 3.18 8.91 -32.87
N GLY A 140 3.62 9.98 -32.19
CA GLY A 140 2.98 11.30 -32.26
C GLY A 140 1.87 11.56 -31.23
N ILE A 141 1.55 10.58 -30.37
CA ILE A 141 0.61 10.74 -29.26
C ILE A 141 1.35 11.20 -28.00
N GLY A 142 0.92 12.32 -27.40
CA GLY A 142 1.42 12.78 -26.11
C GLY A 142 0.69 12.16 -24.91
N SER A 143 1.30 12.23 -23.73
CA SER A 143 0.78 11.59 -22.49
C SER A 143 -0.64 12.03 -22.11
N ALA A 144 -1.06 13.24 -22.47
CA ALA A 144 -2.38 13.76 -22.15
C ALA A 144 -3.53 13.05 -22.89
N ALA A 145 -3.24 12.26 -23.93
CA ALA A 145 -4.24 11.66 -24.81
C ALA A 145 -4.35 10.13 -24.68
N VAL A 146 -3.63 9.50 -23.74
CA VAL A 146 -3.51 8.03 -23.61
C VAL A 146 -4.86 7.32 -23.49
N ASN A 147 -5.83 7.95 -22.81
CA ASN A 147 -7.17 7.40 -22.62
C ASN A 147 -8.06 7.45 -23.89
N THR A 148 -7.74 8.30 -24.86
CA THR A 148 -8.49 8.44 -26.12
C THR A 148 -7.95 7.58 -27.26
N VAL A 149 -6.73 7.05 -27.10
CA VAL A 149 -6.06 6.28 -28.15
C VAL A 149 -6.57 4.84 -28.14
N LYS A 150 -7.01 4.39 -29.33
CA LYS A 150 -7.53 3.02 -29.52
C LYS A 150 -6.41 1.99 -29.55
N LYS A 151 -5.28 2.33 -30.19
CA LYS A 151 -4.15 1.43 -30.35
C LYS A 151 -3.12 1.68 -29.26
N LYS A 152 -3.13 0.82 -28.25
CA LYS A 152 -2.19 0.87 -27.14
C LYS A 152 -1.93 -0.52 -26.60
N CYS A 153 -0.78 -0.68 -25.97
CA CYS A 153 -0.50 -1.82 -25.10
C CYS A 153 -0.26 -1.32 -23.69
N ARG A 154 -0.84 -1.99 -22.70
CA ARG A 154 -0.70 -1.63 -21.28
C ARG A 154 0.37 -2.49 -20.63
N VAL A 155 1.34 -1.85 -19.99
CA VAL A 155 2.38 -2.51 -19.21
C VAL A 155 2.15 -2.18 -17.74
N GLU A 156 1.70 -3.16 -16.97
CA GLU A 156 1.57 -3.10 -15.53
C GLU A 156 2.93 -3.39 -14.87
N VAL A 157 3.44 -2.42 -14.12
CA VAL A 157 4.69 -2.51 -13.38
C VAL A 157 4.36 -2.72 -11.90
N VAL A 158 4.65 -3.91 -11.39
CA VAL A 158 4.44 -4.27 -9.98
C VAL A 158 5.77 -4.25 -9.25
N ILE A 159 5.94 -3.36 -8.27
CA ILE A 159 7.10 -3.38 -7.37
C ILE A 159 6.65 -3.99 -6.05
N LYS A 160 7.19 -5.16 -5.72
CA LYS A 160 6.90 -5.82 -4.45
C LYS A 160 7.56 -5.08 -3.30
N GLY A 161 6.80 -4.86 -2.23
CA GLY A 161 7.34 -4.35 -0.98
C GLY A 161 8.26 -5.38 -0.31
N THR A 162 9.18 -4.90 0.53
CA THR A 162 10.00 -5.76 1.39
C THR A 162 9.24 -6.29 2.60
N SER A 163 8.15 -5.62 2.99
CA SER A 163 7.31 -6.07 4.09
C SER A 163 6.37 -7.18 3.64
N ILE A 164 6.33 -8.25 4.44
CA ILE A 164 5.45 -9.40 4.26
C ILE A 164 4.02 -9.13 4.75
N ILE A 165 3.70 -7.92 5.22
CA ILE A 165 2.35 -7.62 5.68
C ILE A 165 1.39 -7.61 4.48
N PRO A 166 0.26 -8.34 4.54
CA PRO A 166 -0.72 -8.34 3.46
C PRO A 166 -1.61 -7.09 3.44
N GLN A 167 -1.71 -6.36 4.57
CA GLN A 167 -2.59 -5.18 4.70
C GLN A 167 -1.91 -3.91 4.19
N GLN A 168 -1.74 -3.81 2.88
CA GLN A 168 -1.11 -2.68 2.20
C GLN A 168 -2.13 -1.88 1.39
N CYS A 169 -2.12 -0.56 1.57
CA CYS A 169 -2.95 0.36 0.81
C CYS A 169 -2.24 0.72 -0.50
N THR A 170 -2.51 -0.06 -1.56
CA THR A 170 -1.87 0.09 -2.89
C THR A 170 -2.84 0.46 -4.01
N THR A 171 -4.16 0.37 -3.78
CA THR A 171 -5.19 0.59 -4.80
C THR A 171 -5.98 1.87 -4.58
N VAL A 172 -6.17 2.66 -5.64
CA VAL A 172 -7.03 3.87 -5.64
C VAL A 172 -8.46 3.51 -5.25
N GLY A 173 -9.02 4.19 -4.24
CA GLY A 173 -10.38 3.95 -3.77
C GLY A 173 -10.56 2.61 -3.03
N GLY A 174 -9.49 1.84 -2.86
CA GLY A 174 -9.50 0.58 -2.14
C GLY A 174 -9.60 0.76 -0.63
N SER A 175 -9.83 -0.36 0.06
CA SER A 175 -9.79 -0.42 1.51
C SER A 175 -9.10 -1.67 2.01
N VAL A 176 -8.34 -1.54 3.10
CA VAL A 176 -7.80 -2.66 3.88
C VAL A 176 -8.54 -2.75 5.21
N ASP A 177 -9.15 -3.90 5.48
CA ASP A 177 -9.86 -4.17 6.73
C ASP A 177 -8.93 -4.90 7.72
N LEU A 178 -8.79 -4.33 8.91
CA LEU A 178 -8.01 -4.87 10.02
C LEU A 178 -8.90 -5.01 11.26
N ARG A 179 -8.49 -5.90 12.16
CA ARG A 179 -9.23 -6.16 13.40
C ARG A 179 -8.28 -6.41 14.56
N ILE A 180 -8.42 -5.60 15.62
CA ILE A 180 -7.85 -5.87 16.93
C ILE A 180 -8.59 -7.04 17.53
N ARG A 181 -7.87 -8.08 17.96
CA ARG A 181 -8.49 -9.32 18.48
C ARG A 181 -8.70 -9.31 19.98
N GLY A 182 -7.97 -8.48 20.72
CA GLY A 182 -8.02 -8.44 22.18
C GLY A 182 -7.13 -7.34 22.76
N PRO A 183 -7.06 -7.23 24.10
CA PRO A 183 -6.08 -6.37 24.77
C PRO A 183 -4.65 -6.84 24.48
N GLY A 184 -3.71 -5.91 24.37
CA GLY A 184 -2.31 -6.16 24.03
C GLY A 184 -2.06 -6.57 22.57
N TYR A 185 -3.07 -6.44 21.69
CA TYR A 185 -2.89 -6.73 20.27
C TYR A 185 -2.44 -5.49 19.49
N ALA A 186 -1.69 -5.75 18.43
CA ALA A 186 -1.34 -4.76 17.42
C ALA A 186 -1.81 -5.21 16.04
N VAL A 187 -2.11 -4.24 15.18
CA VAL A 187 -2.26 -4.44 13.74
C VAL A 187 -1.36 -3.46 13.00
N THR A 188 -0.77 -3.90 11.90
CA THR A 188 0.08 -3.07 11.06
C THR A 188 -0.54 -2.94 9.68
N PHE A 189 -0.58 -1.73 9.15
CA PHE A 189 -0.94 -1.46 7.78
C PHE A 189 0.11 -0.58 7.12
N GLY A 190 0.16 -0.61 5.79
CA GLY A 190 1.14 0.15 5.02
C GLY A 190 0.50 1.15 4.08
N CYS A 191 1.03 2.37 4.01
CA CYS A 191 0.74 3.31 2.94
C CYS A 191 1.75 3.10 1.80
N GLY A 192 1.25 2.64 0.65
CA GLY A 192 2.06 2.33 -0.52
C GLY A 192 2.62 3.57 -1.20
N LEU A 193 3.53 3.35 -2.14
CA LEU A 193 4.16 4.42 -2.92
C LEU A 193 3.14 5.26 -3.73
N SER A 194 1.98 4.70 -4.09
CA SER A 194 0.90 5.44 -4.76
C SER A 194 0.15 6.39 -3.82
N PHE A 195 0.26 6.19 -2.50
CA PHE A 195 -0.43 6.95 -1.44
C PHE A 195 0.48 7.16 -0.23
N PRO A 196 1.62 7.85 -0.38
CA PRO A 196 2.68 7.81 0.64
C PRO A 196 2.31 8.52 1.95
N GLN A 197 1.28 9.37 1.94
CA GLN A 197 0.95 10.23 3.07
C GLN A 197 -0.22 9.67 3.88
N LEU A 198 -0.04 9.55 5.19
CA LEU A 198 -1.13 9.23 6.11
C LEU A 198 -1.97 10.48 6.43
N ASP A 199 -3.29 10.36 6.35
CA ASP A 199 -4.28 11.33 6.83
C ASP A 199 -5.30 10.64 7.78
N PRO A 200 -5.48 11.13 9.02
CA PRO A 200 -4.83 12.29 9.61
C PRO A 200 -3.33 12.07 9.85
N PRO A 201 -2.51 13.14 9.86
CA PRO A 201 -1.09 13.02 10.17
C PRO A 201 -0.88 12.59 11.63
N LEU A 202 0.15 11.78 11.88
CA LEU A 202 0.46 11.25 13.22
C LEU A 202 0.66 12.31 14.31
N SER A 203 1.15 13.50 13.93
CA SER A 203 1.38 14.62 14.85
C SER A 203 0.10 15.09 15.55
N GLY A 204 -1.06 14.93 14.93
CA GLY A 204 -2.35 15.32 15.51
C GLY A 204 -2.91 14.31 16.52
N LYS A 205 -2.42 13.06 16.50
CA LYS A 205 -3.01 11.93 17.25
C LYS A 205 -4.52 11.76 17.01
N GLU A 206 -4.94 12.15 15.81
CA GLU A 206 -6.33 12.08 15.36
C GLU A 206 -6.56 10.82 14.53
N VAL A 207 -7.81 10.42 14.45
CA VAL A 207 -8.28 9.30 13.65
C VAL A 207 -9.68 9.63 13.13
N TYR A 208 -10.04 9.10 11.95
CA TYR A 208 -11.41 9.22 11.49
C TYR A 208 -12.31 8.14 12.12
N VAL A 209 -13.59 8.44 12.27
CA VAL A 209 -14.59 7.48 12.77
C VAL A 209 -15.44 6.91 11.63
N GLY A 210 -15.64 5.59 11.64
CA GLY A 210 -16.52 4.89 10.72
C GLY A 210 -15.91 4.60 9.34
N ARG A 211 -16.72 4.00 8.45
CA ARG A 211 -16.30 3.59 7.09
C ARG A 211 -16.10 4.75 6.11
N GLU A 212 -16.82 5.84 6.34
CA GLU A 212 -16.76 7.02 5.47
C GLU A 212 -15.49 7.84 5.69
N CYS A 213 -14.89 7.72 6.87
CA CYS A 213 -13.66 8.39 7.24
C CYS A 213 -13.79 9.92 7.11
N SER A 214 -14.90 10.47 7.61
CA SER A 214 -15.26 11.89 7.42
C SER A 214 -15.05 12.74 8.67
N GLU A 215 -15.29 12.17 9.84
CA GLU A 215 -15.22 12.89 11.13
C GLU A 215 -13.92 12.57 11.86
N LYS A 216 -13.08 13.59 12.10
CA LYS A 216 -11.83 13.46 12.87
C LYS A 216 -12.13 13.54 14.37
N GLN A 217 -11.55 12.63 15.13
CA GLN A 217 -11.58 12.66 16.60
C GLN A 217 -10.20 12.27 17.16
N GLN A 218 -9.94 12.63 18.42
CA GLN A 218 -8.73 12.22 19.12
C GLN A 218 -8.74 10.70 19.35
N LEU A 219 -7.63 10.01 18.99
CA LEU A 219 -7.52 8.56 19.14
C LEU A 219 -7.71 8.14 20.60
N SER A 220 -7.13 8.89 21.53
CA SER A 220 -7.24 8.65 22.98
C SER A 220 -8.64 8.89 23.54
N ALA A 221 -9.49 9.68 22.88
CA ALA A 221 -10.88 9.85 23.30
C ALA A 221 -11.73 8.62 22.93
N LEU A 222 -11.40 7.96 21.82
CA LEU A 222 -12.12 6.79 21.33
C LEU A 222 -11.62 5.48 21.94
N VAL A 223 -10.30 5.34 22.04
CA VAL A 223 -9.59 4.17 22.57
C VAL A 223 -8.42 4.67 23.44
N PRO A 224 -8.63 4.91 24.74
CA PRO A 224 -7.67 5.61 25.61
C PRO A 224 -6.27 5.01 25.69
N SER A 225 -6.17 3.69 25.53
CA SER A 225 -4.89 2.97 25.58
C SER A 225 -4.30 2.67 24.20
N ALA A 226 -4.89 3.20 23.14
CA ALA A 226 -4.37 2.98 21.80
C ALA A 226 -3.18 3.90 21.53
N ALA A 227 -2.16 3.34 20.87
CA ALA A 227 -1.02 4.09 20.36
C ALA A 227 -0.80 3.71 18.89
N LEU A 228 -0.58 4.71 18.04
CA LEU A 228 -0.21 4.52 16.65
C LEU A 228 1.25 4.91 16.48
N GLU A 229 2.06 3.96 16.03
CA GLU A 229 3.49 4.15 15.82
C GLU A 229 3.85 4.06 14.33
N VAL A 230 4.88 4.80 13.95
CA VAL A 230 5.44 4.76 12.60
C VAL A 230 6.58 3.76 12.55
N GLY A 231 6.51 2.85 11.58
CA GLY A 231 7.56 1.90 11.28
C GLY A 231 8.69 2.51 10.44
N PRO A 232 9.65 1.68 10.02
CA PRO A 232 10.77 2.11 9.19
C PRO A 232 10.31 2.80 7.90
N ALA A 233 11.05 3.82 7.47
CA ALA A 233 10.81 4.60 6.26
C ALA A 233 9.46 5.35 6.17
N GLY A 234 8.68 5.43 7.25
CA GLY A 234 7.47 6.26 7.27
C GLY A 234 6.28 5.71 6.49
N GLN A 235 6.33 4.43 6.09
CA GLN A 235 5.29 3.81 5.25
C GLN A 235 4.46 2.78 6.00
N LEU A 236 4.95 2.26 7.12
CA LEU A 236 4.26 1.28 7.94
C LEU A 236 3.71 1.95 9.20
N TYR A 237 2.49 1.59 9.59
CA TYR A 237 1.81 2.14 10.73
C TYR A 237 1.25 1.01 11.58
N THR A 238 1.65 0.98 12.86
CA THR A 238 1.24 -0.06 13.79
C THR A 238 0.35 0.53 14.87
N LEU A 239 -0.93 0.13 14.87
CA LEU A 239 -1.86 0.48 15.94
C LEU A 239 -1.80 -0.60 17.01
N PHE A 240 -1.30 -0.25 18.19
CA PHE A 240 -1.31 -1.08 19.38
C PHE A 240 -2.45 -0.68 20.31
N VAL A 241 -3.15 -1.66 20.90
CA VAL A 241 -4.25 -1.44 21.85
C VAL A 241 -4.01 -2.26 23.10
N ASP A 242 -3.54 -1.63 24.18
CA ASP A 242 -3.28 -2.30 25.46
C ASP A 242 -4.58 -2.79 26.13
N LYS A 243 -5.61 -1.94 26.17
CA LYS A 243 -6.93 -2.20 26.74
C LYS A 243 -8.04 -1.92 25.73
N LEU A 244 -9.07 -2.76 25.72
CA LEU A 244 -10.22 -2.57 24.84
C LEU A 244 -11.12 -1.44 25.34
N PRO A 245 -11.72 -0.64 24.44
CA PRO A 245 -12.67 0.40 24.83
C PRO A 245 -13.98 -0.20 25.36
N PRO A 246 -14.77 0.51 26.18
CA PRO A 246 -16.07 0.00 26.66
C PRO A 246 -17.07 -0.27 25.54
N VAL A 247 -17.00 0.50 24.45
CA VAL A 247 -17.86 0.35 23.27
C VAL A 247 -16.97 0.10 22.06
N GLY A 248 -17.36 -0.86 21.22
CA GLY A 248 -16.65 -1.16 19.99
C GLY A 248 -16.51 0.07 19.09
N ARG A 249 -15.36 0.19 18.43
CA ARG A 249 -15.02 1.31 17.55
C ARG A 249 -14.60 0.81 16.18
N LEU A 250 -14.94 1.57 15.15
CA LEU A 250 -14.37 1.43 13.82
C LEU A 250 -13.55 2.68 13.53
N LEU A 251 -12.23 2.51 13.57
CA LEU A 251 -11.26 3.56 13.29
C LEU A 251 -10.94 3.57 11.81
N CYS A 252 -10.68 4.74 11.25
CA CYS A 252 -10.24 4.86 9.86
C CYS A 252 -9.05 5.80 9.72
N TYR A 253 -8.08 5.36 8.92
CA TYR A 253 -7.02 6.18 8.36
C TYR A 253 -7.09 6.15 6.84
N LYS A 254 -6.57 7.20 6.20
CA LYS A 254 -6.43 7.28 4.74
C LYS A 254 -4.95 7.33 4.40
N CYS A 255 -4.55 6.54 3.42
CA CYS A 255 -3.34 6.79 2.67
C CYS A 255 -3.74 7.65 1.48
N VAL A 256 -3.19 8.86 1.38
CA VAL A 256 -3.52 9.85 0.35
C VAL A 256 -2.29 10.19 -0.49
N ASN A 257 -2.54 10.76 -1.66
CA ASN A 257 -1.56 11.48 -2.46
C ASN A 257 -2.08 12.90 -2.74
N ASP A 258 -1.28 13.72 -3.42
CA ASP A 258 -1.62 15.12 -3.75
C ASP A 258 -2.86 15.26 -4.65
N LEU A 259 -3.39 14.15 -5.19
CA LEU A 259 -4.36 14.11 -6.27
C LEU A 259 -5.75 13.63 -5.81
N THR A 260 -6.07 13.79 -4.52
CA THR A 260 -7.36 13.49 -3.86
C THR A 260 -7.80 12.01 -3.84
N ALA A 261 -7.04 11.13 -4.49
CA ALA A 261 -7.22 9.69 -4.42
C ALA A 261 -6.75 9.17 -3.06
N ALA A 262 -7.56 8.32 -2.43
CA ALA A 262 -7.26 7.75 -1.13
C ALA A 262 -7.50 6.24 -1.12
N CYS A 263 -6.65 5.51 -0.40
CA CYS A 263 -6.92 4.17 0.08
C CYS A 263 -7.24 4.23 1.57
N LYS A 264 -8.23 3.47 2.03
CA LYS A 264 -8.69 3.49 3.43
C LYS A 264 -8.13 2.31 4.22
N ALA A 265 -7.61 2.54 5.43
CA ALA A 265 -7.34 1.51 6.41
C ALA A 265 -8.42 1.53 7.49
N LEU A 266 -9.30 0.53 7.48
CA LEU A 266 -10.41 0.38 8.41
C LEU A 266 -10.02 -0.59 9.53
N ILE A 267 -10.01 -0.12 10.78
CA ILE A 267 -9.56 -0.92 11.92
C ILE A 267 -10.70 -1.09 12.91
N ALA A 268 -11.23 -2.31 13.01
CA ALA A 268 -12.25 -2.67 13.98
C ALA A 268 -11.62 -2.98 15.34
N VAL A 269 -12.03 -2.26 16.38
CA VAL A 269 -11.65 -2.48 17.78
C VAL A 269 -12.88 -2.97 18.54
N PRO A 270 -12.88 -4.22 19.06
CA PRO A 270 -14.03 -4.76 19.79
C PRO A 270 -14.20 -4.07 21.15
N PRO A 271 -15.41 -4.11 21.75
CA PRO A 271 -15.61 -3.67 23.12
C PRO A 271 -14.86 -4.59 24.10
N SER A 272 -14.52 -4.05 25.28
CA SER A 272 -14.08 -4.84 26.42
C SER A 272 -15.19 -5.82 26.81
N ALA A 273 -14.80 -7.04 27.15
CA ALA A 273 -15.72 -8.07 27.64
C ALA A 273 -16.11 -7.89 29.11
N GLU A 274 -15.64 -6.81 29.76
CA GLU A 274 -16.08 -6.47 31.12
C GLU A 274 -17.60 -6.46 31.16
N GLU A 275 -18.10 -7.36 32.02
CA GLU A 275 -19.47 -7.81 32.06
C GLU A 275 -20.41 -6.63 31.90
N VAL A 276 -21.32 -6.73 30.93
CA VAL A 276 -22.57 -5.97 30.95
C VAL A 276 -23.28 -6.41 32.23
N ALA A 277 -22.86 -5.87 33.37
CA ALA A 277 -23.50 -5.99 34.65
C ALA A 277 -24.82 -5.27 34.48
N THR A 278 -25.77 -6.05 33.97
CA THR A 278 -27.15 -5.68 33.77
C THR A 278 -27.67 -5.37 35.16
N THR A 279 -27.60 -4.09 35.53
CA THR A 279 -28.29 -3.60 36.73
C THR A 279 -29.75 -3.60 36.35
N VAL A 280 -30.39 -4.76 36.45
CA VAL A 280 -31.84 -4.91 36.40
C VAL A 280 -32.37 -4.21 37.64
N ALA A 281 -32.60 -2.90 37.53
CA ALA A 281 -33.37 -2.17 38.53
C ALA A 281 -34.80 -2.70 38.50
N SER A 282 -35.06 -3.70 39.34
CA SER A 282 -36.40 -4.19 39.64
C SER A 282 -37.11 -3.12 40.47
N THR A 283 -37.80 -2.18 39.81
CA THR A 283 -38.77 -1.31 40.48
C THR A 283 -40.16 -1.83 40.16
N SER A 284 -40.61 -2.77 41.00
CA SER A 284 -41.99 -3.17 41.12
C SER A 284 -42.79 -2.05 41.78
N THR A 285 -43.54 -1.28 41.00
CA THR A 285 -44.67 -0.50 41.53
C THR A 285 -45.93 -0.93 40.80
N PHE A 286 -46.65 -1.83 41.45
CA PHE A 286 -48.04 -2.17 41.15
C PHE A 286 -48.92 -0.91 41.31
N GLY A 287 -49.60 -0.51 40.25
CA GLY A 287 -50.71 0.43 40.28
C GLY A 287 -51.81 -0.09 39.35
N PRO A 288 -53.01 -0.43 39.86
CA PRO A 288 -54.13 -0.85 39.03
C PRO A 288 -55.00 0.34 38.58
N SER A 289 -55.83 0.06 37.57
CA SER A 289 -56.96 0.85 37.02
C SER A 289 -56.60 1.96 36.01
N SER A 290 -57.33 2.22 34.92
CA SER A 290 -58.38 1.53 34.16
C SER A 290 -58.50 2.30 32.83
N ASP A 291 -58.96 1.62 31.77
CA ASP A 291 -59.56 2.17 30.53
C ASP A 291 -58.79 3.18 29.65
N ALA A 292 -58.46 2.77 28.41
CA ALA A 292 -59.17 3.24 27.20
C ALA A 292 -58.43 2.90 25.88
N THR A 293 -59.07 2.06 25.07
CA THR A 293 -59.42 2.25 23.64
C THR A 293 -58.33 2.58 22.58
N ILE A 294 -58.02 1.54 21.78
CA ILE A 294 -57.95 1.44 20.30
C ILE A 294 -57.34 2.61 19.47
N ALA A 295 -56.29 2.30 18.70
CA ALA A 295 -56.20 2.61 17.25
C ALA A 295 -55.05 1.83 16.58
N LEU A 296 -55.41 0.83 15.76
CA LEU A 296 -54.50 0.21 14.79
C LEU A 296 -54.29 1.17 13.63
N HIS A 297 -53.04 1.51 13.33
CA HIS A 297 -52.65 1.94 11.99
C HIS A 297 -51.55 1.01 11.47
N SER A 298 -52.01 0.09 10.64
CA SER A 298 -51.23 -0.68 9.68
C SER A 298 -50.88 0.27 8.53
N SER A 299 -49.60 0.45 8.26
CA SER A 299 -49.14 0.98 6.97
C SER A 299 -47.99 0.11 6.47
N SER A 300 -48.41 -0.88 5.68
CA SER A 300 -47.61 -1.50 4.64
C SER A 300 -46.96 -0.44 3.76
N SER A 301 -45.67 -0.55 3.53
CA SER A 301 -45.00 0.06 2.38
C SER A 301 -43.98 -0.94 1.86
N TYR A 302 -44.49 -1.86 1.04
CA TYR A 302 -43.69 -2.58 0.06
C TYR A 302 -43.17 -1.56 -0.96
N LEU A 303 -41.87 -1.28 -0.94
CA LEU A 303 -41.21 -0.64 -2.08
C LEU A 303 -40.56 -1.74 -2.93
N LEU A 304 -41.27 -2.09 -4.00
CA LEU A 304 -40.74 -2.72 -5.19
C LEU A 304 -39.62 -1.83 -5.76
N ILE A 305 -38.37 -2.32 -5.78
CA ILE A 305 -37.40 -1.91 -6.80
C ILE A 305 -36.99 -3.17 -7.55
N ALA A 306 -37.53 -3.25 -8.77
CA ALA A 306 -37.27 -4.26 -9.76
C ALA A 306 -35.84 -4.13 -10.31
N VAL A 307 -35.16 -5.28 -10.38
CA VAL A 307 -34.53 -5.84 -11.58
C VAL A 307 -34.26 -4.84 -12.71
N VAL A 308 -33.02 -4.35 -12.84
CA VAL A 308 -32.34 -4.11 -14.13
C VAL A 308 -30.83 -4.28 -13.90
N PHE A 309 -30.14 -4.85 -14.90
CA PHE A 309 -28.69 -5.13 -15.00
C PHE A 309 -28.23 -6.58 -14.75
N LEU A 310 -28.89 -7.49 -15.47
CA LEU A 310 -28.27 -8.71 -15.97
C LEU A 310 -28.15 -8.57 -17.49
N LEU A 311 -27.10 -7.88 -17.97
CA LEU A 311 -26.66 -7.87 -19.37
C LEU A 311 -25.32 -7.13 -19.50
N ARG A 312 -24.23 -7.87 -19.35
CA ARG A 312 -22.94 -7.64 -20.03
C ARG A 312 -22.09 -8.90 -19.92
N LEU A 313 -22.48 -9.89 -20.72
CA LEU A 313 -21.64 -11.00 -21.18
C LEU A 313 -21.93 -11.12 -22.67
N MET A 314 -21.23 -10.30 -23.45
CA MET A 314 -20.78 -10.54 -24.82
C MET A 314 -19.43 -9.85 -24.96
#